data_AF-A0A536H6T6-F1
#
_entry.id   AF-A0A536H6T6-F1
#
_cell.length_a   1.000
_cell.length_b   1.000
_cell.length_c   1.000
_cell.angle_alpha   90.00
_cell.angle_beta   90.00
_cell.angle_gamma   90.00
#
_symmetry.space_group_name_H-M   'P 1'
#
loop_
_entity.id
_entity.type
_entity.pdbx_description
1 polymer ?
#
loop_
_entity_poly.entity_id
_entity_poly.type
_entity_poly.pdbx_seq_one_letter_code
_entity_poly.pdbx_strand_id
1 'polypeptide(L)'
;LNLPGLALYSGTIGPGRHRGRDITLQDVFEAVGAVAAGTMTRAELGEIEEAACPGAGACGGQFTANTMATAIEFLGISPAGANDVPAL
;
A
#
# COMPACT_ATOMS: atom_id res chain seq x y z
N LEU A 1 -5.43 28.54 -4.23
CA LEU A 1 -5.60 29.80 -3.46
C LEU A 1 -4.30 30.63 -3.34
N ASN A 2 -3.13 30.12 -3.75
CA ASN A 2 -1.83 30.78 -3.53
C ASN A 2 -1.66 31.30 -2.08
N LEU A 3 -2.21 30.52 -1.14
CA LEU A 3 -2.10 30.76 0.29
C LEU A 3 -1.09 29.76 0.84
N PRO A 4 -0.42 30.06 1.97
CA PRO A 4 0.41 29.10 2.66
C PRO A 4 -0.34 27.78 2.88
N GLY A 5 0.28 26.68 2.48
CA GLY A 5 -0.30 25.35 2.56
C GLY A 5 0.79 24.31 2.83
N LEU A 6 0.37 23.19 3.39
CA LEU A 6 1.22 22.06 3.74
C LEU A 6 0.47 20.78 3.40
N ALA A 7 1.17 19.81 2.80
CA ALA A 7 0.64 18.47 2.65
C ALA A 7 1.18 17.58 3.77
N LEU A 8 0.29 16.81 4.40
CA LEU A 8 0.66 15.78 5.36
C LEU A 8 0.25 14.44 4.78
N TYR A 9 1.24 13.61 4.47
CA TYR A 9 0.99 12.25 4.06
C TYR A 9 0.64 11.39 5.28
N SER A 10 -0.41 10.58 5.19
CA SER A 10 -0.90 9.75 6.29
C SER A 10 -0.07 8.49 6.54
N GLY A 11 0.92 8.22 5.68
CA GLY A 11 1.79 7.06 5.80
C GLY A 11 1.33 5.85 4.99
N THR A 12 2.31 4.96 4.74
CA THR A 12 2.12 3.68 4.06
C THR A 12 1.63 2.62 5.03
N ILE A 13 0.85 1.66 4.53
CA ILE A 13 0.46 0.45 5.26
C ILE A 13 1.68 -0.47 5.44
N GLY A 14 1.72 -1.21 6.55
CA GLY A 14 2.65 -2.33 6.72
C GLY A 14 2.31 -3.53 5.83
N PRO A 15 3.24 -4.46 5.61
CA PRO A 15 2.99 -5.67 4.83
C PRO A 15 2.01 -6.60 5.57
N GLY A 16 1.09 -7.19 4.81
CA GLY A 16 0.26 -8.29 5.27
C GLY A 16 1.07 -9.58 5.42
N ARG A 17 0.51 -10.61 6.06
CA ARG A 17 1.24 -11.86 6.29
C ARG A 17 0.35 -13.08 6.10
N HIS A 18 0.77 -13.97 5.20
CA HIS A 18 0.01 -15.17 4.85
C HIS A 18 0.93 -16.37 4.66
N ARG A 19 0.66 -17.49 5.34
CA ARG A 19 1.49 -18.73 5.30
C ARG A 19 3.00 -18.48 5.50
N GLY A 20 3.34 -17.55 6.38
CA GLY A 20 4.73 -17.20 6.70
C GLY A 20 5.44 -16.31 5.67
N ARG A 21 4.76 -15.88 4.61
CA ARG A 21 5.28 -14.90 3.64
C ARG A 21 4.63 -13.54 3.86
N ASP A 22 5.38 -12.49 3.60
CA ASP A 22 4.84 -11.14 3.51
C ASP A 22 4.08 -11.00 2.19
N ILE A 23 2.90 -10.38 2.25
CA ILE A 23 2.04 -10.14 1.10
C ILE A 23 1.56 -8.69 1.09
N THR A 24 1.14 -8.24 -0.07
CA THR A 24 0.67 -6.88 -0.34
C THR A 24 -0.64 -6.93 -1.13
N LEU A 25 -1.23 -5.76 -1.41
CA LEU A 25 -2.39 -5.67 -2.29
C LEU A 25 -2.10 -6.16 -3.73
N GLN A 26 -0.83 -6.15 -4.17
CA GLN A 26 -0.46 -6.71 -5.47
C GLN A 26 -0.73 -8.21 -5.54
N ASP A 27 -0.42 -8.95 -4.47
CA ASP A 27 -0.66 -10.39 -4.37
C ASP A 27 -2.14 -10.74 -4.52
N VAL A 28 -3.04 -9.86 -4.07
CA VAL A 28 -4.49 -10.03 -4.28
C VAL A 28 -4.83 -9.97 -5.77
N PHE A 29 -4.27 -9.00 -6.51
CA PHE A 29 -4.50 -8.90 -7.95
C PHE A 29 -3.94 -10.12 -8.70
N GLU A 30 -2.77 -10.62 -8.30
CA GLU A 30 -2.18 -11.83 -8.86
C GLU A 30 -3.03 -13.08 -8.54
N ALA A 31 -3.55 -13.18 -7.32
CA ALA A 31 -4.45 -14.25 -6.88
C ALA A 31 -5.77 -14.26 -7.67
N VAL A 32 -6.36 -13.09 -7.93
CA VAL A 32 -7.54 -12.97 -8.80
C VAL A 32 -7.24 -13.50 -10.20
N GLY A 33 -6.08 -13.16 -10.76
CA GLY A 33 -5.60 -13.71 -12.02
C GLY A 33 -5.43 -15.23 -11.99
N ALA A 34 -4.86 -15.79 -10.92
CA ALA A 34 -4.66 -17.22 -10.74
C ALA A 34 -5.99 -17.99 -10.62
N VAL A 35 -6.99 -17.43 -9.94
CA VAL A 35 -8.36 -18.00 -9.90
C VAL A 35 -8.98 -17.99 -11.29
N ALA A 36 -8.83 -16.89 -12.05
CA ALA A 36 -9.33 -16.81 -13.42
C ALA A 36 -8.64 -17.82 -14.37
N ALA A 37 -7.34 -18.09 -14.13
CA ALA A 37 -6.56 -19.09 -14.87
C ALA A 37 -6.82 -20.54 -14.41
N GLY A 38 -7.60 -20.76 -13.35
CA GLY A 38 -7.87 -22.09 -12.78
C GLY A 38 -6.69 -22.71 -12.03
N THR A 39 -5.67 -21.92 -11.68
CA THR A 39 -4.47 -22.38 -10.96
C THR A 39 -4.53 -22.12 -9.45
N MET A 40 -5.59 -21.46 -8.97
CA MET A 40 -5.85 -21.19 -7.56
C MET A 40 -7.33 -21.36 -7.25
N THR A 41 -7.66 -21.77 -6.02
CA THR A 41 -9.04 -21.88 -5.57
C THR A 41 -9.60 -20.53 -5.08
N ARG A 42 -10.92 -20.35 -5.15
CA ARG A 42 -11.57 -19.15 -4.55
C ARG A 42 -11.38 -19.07 -3.03
N ALA A 43 -11.22 -20.20 -2.36
CA ALA A 43 -10.97 -20.24 -0.92
C ALA A 43 -9.59 -19.65 -0.61
N GLU A 44 -8.55 -20.04 -1.37
CA GLU A 44 -7.20 -19.48 -1.23
C GLU A 44 -7.15 -17.98 -1.55
N LEU A 45 -7.91 -17.51 -2.56
CA LEU A 45 -8.05 -16.07 -2.83
C LEU A 45 -8.61 -15.34 -1.60
N GLY A 46 -9.66 -15.87 -0.97
CA GLY A 46 -10.24 -15.28 0.24
C GLY A 46 -9.23 -15.18 1.40
N GLU A 47 -8.41 -16.21 1.60
CA GLU A 47 -7.35 -16.17 2.62
C GLU A 47 -6.29 -15.08 2.34
N ILE A 48 -6.00 -14.81 1.06
CA ILE A 48 -5.05 -13.75 0.64
C ILE A 48 -5.70 -12.37 0.82
N GLU A 49 -6.96 -12.21 0.41
CA GLU A 49 -7.72 -10.96 0.56
C GLU A 49 -7.79 -10.50 2.03
N GLU A 50 -8.07 -11.43 2.95
CA GLU A 50 -8.15 -11.15 4.38
C GLU A 50 -6.81 -10.78 5.00
N ALA A 51 -5.71 -11.33 4.48
CA ALA A 51 -4.38 -11.16 5.06
C ALA A 51 -3.57 -10.01 4.46
N ALA A 52 -3.94 -9.50 3.27
CA ALA A 52 -3.14 -8.53 2.51
C ALA A 52 -3.11 -7.11 3.12
N CYS A 53 -4.14 -6.73 3.86
CA CYS A 53 -4.32 -5.38 4.42
C CYS A 53 -4.35 -5.44 5.96
N PRO A 54 -3.18 -5.40 6.64
CA PRO A 54 -3.11 -5.58 8.09
C PRO A 54 -3.59 -4.38 8.92
N GLY A 55 -3.84 -3.23 8.30
CA GLY A 55 -4.21 -2.01 9.01
C GLY A 55 -4.51 -0.83 8.09
N ALA A 56 -4.51 0.38 8.64
CA ALA A 56 -4.68 1.62 7.89
C ALA A 56 -3.37 2.00 7.16
N GLY A 57 -3.51 2.80 6.10
CA GLY A 57 -2.38 3.34 5.32
C GLY A 57 -2.58 3.18 3.82
N ALA A 58 -1.77 3.88 3.02
CA ALA A 58 -1.76 3.69 1.58
C ALA A 58 -1.07 2.38 1.18
N CYS A 59 -1.20 1.96 -0.08
CA CYS A 59 -0.60 0.71 -0.56
C CYS A 59 0.92 0.66 -0.33
N GLY A 60 1.43 -0.46 0.18
CA GLY A 60 2.83 -0.62 0.62
C GLY A 60 3.92 -0.48 -0.45
N GLY A 61 3.59 -0.68 -1.73
CA GLY A 61 4.56 -0.58 -2.82
C GLY A 61 4.82 0.87 -3.26
N GLN A 62 5.86 1.09 -4.07
CA GLN A 62 6.11 2.36 -4.77
C GLN A 62 5.13 2.55 -5.95
N PHE A 63 3.84 2.55 -5.63
CA PHE A 63 2.75 2.89 -6.54
C PHE A 63 2.46 4.38 -6.48
N THR A 64 1.31 4.81 -7.00
CA THR A 64 0.92 6.22 -7.07
C THR A 64 1.02 6.95 -5.74
N ALA A 65 0.52 6.36 -4.64
CA ALA A 65 0.51 7.03 -3.34
C ALA A 65 1.92 7.34 -2.82
N ASN A 66 2.79 6.33 -2.71
CA ASN A 66 4.16 6.48 -2.22
C ASN A 66 5.06 7.26 -3.21
N THR A 67 4.79 7.16 -4.51
CA THR A 67 5.47 7.98 -5.53
C THR A 67 5.12 9.45 -5.35
N MET A 68 3.84 9.78 -5.19
CA MET A 68 3.41 11.15 -4.97
C MET A 68 3.86 11.66 -3.60
N ALA A 69 3.90 10.82 -2.56
CA ALA A 69 4.46 11.16 -1.27
C ALA A 69 5.94 11.58 -1.42
N THR A 70 6.76 10.78 -2.10
CA THR A 70 8.16 11.15 -2.40
C THR A 70 8.23 12.47 -3.20
N ALA A 71 7.37 12.64 -4.20
CA ALA A 71 7.36 13.84 -5.03
C ALA A 71 6.99 15.11 -4.24
N ILE A 72 5.97 15.07 -3.38
CA ILE A 72 5.54 16.26 -2.62
C ILE A 72 6.56 16.63 -1.53
N GLU A 73 7.29 15.66 -0.97
CA GLU A 73 8.41 15.93 -0.07
C GLU A 73 9.56 16.59 -0.82
N PHE A 74 9.96 16.03 -1.97
CA PHE A 74 11.02 16.59 -2.81
C PHE A 74 10.71 18.03 -3.27
N LEU A 75 9.45 18.32 -3.58
CA LEU A 75 9.00 19.67 -3.94
C LEU A 75 8.93 20.65 -2.76
N GLY A 76 9.18 20.20 -1.53
CA GLY A 76 9.10 21.02 -0.32
C GLY A 76 7.66 21.35 0.12
N ILE A 77 6.68 20.57 -0.35
CA ILE A 77 5.25 20.72 -0.02
C ILE A 77 4.91 19.93 1.25
N SER A 78 5.66 18.85 1.53
CA SER A 78 5.59 18.08 2.78
C SER A 78 6.86 18.28 3.62
N PRO A 79 6.81 18.18 4.96
CA PRO A 79 8.01 18.23 5.79
C PRO A 79 8.96 17.07 5.47
N ALA A 80 10.27 17.35 5.46
CA ALA A 80 11.29 16.35 5.22
C ALA A 80 11.24 15.22 6.27
N GLY A 81 11.30 13.98 5.81
CA GLY A 81 11.22 12.75 6.61
C GLY A 81 9.82 12.39 7.13
N ALA A 82 8.81 13.26 6.96
CA ALA A 82 7.47 12.96 7.44
C ALA A 82 6.77 11.89 6.59
N ASN A 83 7.09 11.79 5.30
CA ASN A 83 6.42 10.86 4.40
C ASN A 83 6.93 9.42 4.51
N ASP A 84 8.09 9.22 5.15
CA ASP A 84 8.65 7.90 5.44
C ASP A 84 8.01 7.22 6.65
N VAL A 85 7.20 7.95 7.43
CA VAL A 85 6.55 7.42 8.63
C VAL A 85 5.37 6.52 8.22
N PRO A 86 5.34 5.24 8.64
CA PRO A 86 4.19 4.36 8.42
C PRO A 86 2.93 4.90 9.10
N ALA A 87 1.77 4.51 8.58
CA ALA A 87 0.50 4.98 9.13
C ALA A 87 0.23 4.44 10.55
N LEU A 88 0.75 3.26 10.88
CA LEU A 88 0.62 2.55 12.16
C LEU A 88 1.91 1.81 12.53
#